data_AF-A0A8H4AEF8-F1
#
_entry.id   AF-A0A8H4AEF8-F1
#
_cell.length_a   1.000
_cell.length_b   1.000
_cell.length_c   1.000
_cell.angle_alpha   90.00
_cell.angle_beta   90.00
_cell.angle_gamma   90.00
#
_symmetry.space_group_name_H-M   'P 1'
#
loop_
_entity.id
_entity.type
_entity.pdbx_description
1 polymer ?
#
loop_
_entity_poly.entity_id
_entity_poly.type
_entity_poly.pdbx_seq_one_letter_code
_entity_poly.pdbx_strand_id
1 'polypeptide(L)' 'MPDPKAYPDGIKALADYTHGKGLLFEIYSDSKLTTCVKRPGSLYHEKKDAQLFADWGVDHLKQQVIN' A
#
# COMPACT_ATOMS: atom_id res chain seq x y z
N MET A 1 3.24 -2.15 7.25
CA MET A 1 4.60 -1.78 6.78
C MET A 1 5.09 -2.79 5.74
N PRO A 2 5.85 -2.35 4.72
CA PRO A 2 6.39 -3.22 3.69
C PRO A 2 7.45 -4.18 4.24
N ASP A 3 7.54 -5.38 3.66
CA ASP A 3 8.57 -6.36 4.00
C ASP A 3 9.93 -5.90 3.43
N PRO A 4 10.94 -5.63 4.27
CA PRO A 4 12.24 -5.12 3.80
C PRO A 4 13.02 -6.15 2.98
N LYS A 5 12.70 -7.44 3.06
CA LYS A 5 13.32 -8.45 2.19
C LYS A 5 12.77 -8.40 0.78
N ALA A 6 11.49 -8.07 0.63
CA ALA A 6 10.83 -7.96 -0.67
C ALA A 6 11.00 -6.57 -1.29
N TYR A 7 11.04 -5.52 -0.46
CA TYR A 7 11.15 -4.13 -0.87
C TYR A 7 12.32 -3.46 -0.15
N PRO A 8 13.58 -3.81 -0.50
CA PRO A 8 14.77 -3.32 0.20
C PRO A 8 14.92 -1.80 0.14
N ASP A 9 14.50 -1.19 -0.96
CA ASP A 9 14.52 0.27 -1.16
C ASP A 9 13.18 0.95 -0.79
N GLY A 10 12.26 0.17 -0.21
CA GLY A 10 10.93 0.62 0.15
C GLY A 10 9.97 0.80 -1.03
N ILE A 11 8.73 1.17 -0.71
CA ILE A 11 7.64 1.26 -1.70
C ILE A 11 7.77 2.51 -2.57
N LYS A 12 8.27 3.62 -2.01
CA LYS A 12 8.46 4.85 -2.77
C LYS A 12 9.42 4.66 -3.95
N ALA A 13 10.53 3.95 -3.76
CA ALA A 13 11.48 3.67 -4.84
C ALA A 13 10.83 2.88 -5.97
N LEU A 14 9.93 1.94 -5.64
CA LEU A 14 9.16 1.18 -6.63
C LEU A 14 8.12 2.06 -7.35
N ALA A 15 7.44 2.95 -6.64
CA ALA A 15 6.51 3.91 -7.23
C ALA A 15 7.24 4.86 -8.20
N ASP A 16 8.33 5.48 -7.75
CA ASP A 16 9.16 6.37 -8.57
C ASP A 16 9.66 5.67 -9.85
N TYR A 17 10.10 4.42 -9.73
CA TYR A 17 10.50 3.60 -10.89
C TYR A 17 9.34 3.32 -11.85
N THR A 18 8.16 3.02 -11.32
CA THR A 18 6.93 2.76 -12.09
C THR A 18 6.51 4.02 -12.85
N HIS A 19 6.48 5.17 -12.17
CA HIS A 19 6.16 6.47 -12.75
C HIS A 19 7.16 6.89 -13.82
N GLY A 20 8.45 6.60 -13.64
CA GLY A 20 9.49 6.83 -14.65
C GLY A 20 9.27 6.07 -15.96
N LYS A 21 8.38 5.07 -15.97
CA LYS A 21 7.94 4.33 -17.17
C LYS A 21 6.59 4.80 -17.71
N GLY A 22 6.02 5.88 -17.16
CA GLY A 22 4.69 6.37 -17.54
C GLY A 22 3.54 5.48 -17.08
N LEU A 23 3.76 4.63 -16.08
CA LEU A 23 2.75 3.74 -15.51
C LEU A 23 2.24 4.27 -14.16
N LEU A 24 1.04 3.87 -13.76
CA LEU A 24 0.47 4.13 -12.43
C LEU A 24 0.80 2.99 -11.46
N PHE A 25 0.83 3.29 -10.17
CA PHE A 25 1.18 2.37 -9.10
C PHE A 25 0.02 2.15 -8.11
N GLU A 26 -0.37 0.89 -7.90
CA GLU A 26 -1.48 0.49 -7.02
C GLU A 26 -0.97 -0.32 -5.80
N ILE A 27 -1.62 -0.13 -4.64
CA ILE A 27 -1.45 -0.98 -3.45
C ILE A 27 -2.77 -1.64 -3.05
N TYR A 28 -2.66 -2.78 -2.37
CA TYR A 28 -3.77 -3.51 -1.75
C TYR A 28 -3.78 -3.36 -0.22
N SER A 29 -4.96 -3.13 0.35
CA SER A 29 -5.23 -3.21 1.80
C SER A 29 -6.60 -3.85 2.09
N ASP A 30 -6.91 -4.09 3.37
CA ASP A 30 -8.17 -4.68 3.85
C ASP A 30 -8.82 -3.75 4.89
N SER A 31 -10.14 -3.61 4.87
CA SER A 31 -10.93 -2.86 5.87
C SER A 31 -11.14 -3.63 7.18
N LYS A 32 -10.18 -4.48 7.54
CA LYS A 32 -10.15 -5.28 8.78
C LYS A 32 -8.82 -5.05 9.49
N LEU A 33 -8.69 -5.57 10.72
CA LEU A 33 -7.42 -5.52 11.47
C LEU A 33 -6.30 -6.30 10.76
N THR A 34 -6.68 -7.34 10.01
CA THR A 34 -5.75 -8.20 9.28
C THR A 34 -6.31 -8.57 7.92
N THR A 35 -5.45 -8.57 6.90
CA THR A 35 -5.76 -9.05 5.55
C THR A 35 -5.95 -10.56 5.53
N CYS A 36 -6.52 -11.10 4.43
CA CYS A 36 -6.67 -12.55 4.22
C CYS A 36 -5.36 -13.35 4.38
N VAL A 37 -4.20 -12.73 4.14
CA VAL A 37 -2.87 -13.36 4.27
C VAL A 37 -2.17 -13.03 5.59
N LYS A 38 -2.94 -12.65 6.61
CA LYS A 38 -2.45 -12.34 7.98
C LYS A 38 -1.42 -11.21 8.02
N ARG A 39 -1.55 -10.22 7.14
CA ARG A 39 -0.80 -8.95 7.23
C ARG A 39 -1.67 -7.87 7.88
N PRO A 40 -1.10 -6.80 8.45
CA PRO A 40 -1.89 -5.69 8.97
C PRO A 40 -2.84 -5.13 7.90
N GLY A 41 -4.12 -4.98 8.24
CA GLY A 41 -5.08 -4.19 7.46
C GLY A 41 -5.18 -2.76 8.00
N SER A 42 -6.13 -1.99 7.47
CA SER A 42 -6.21 -0.54 7.71
C SER A 42 -7.32 -0.10 8.67
N LEU A 43 -8.09 -1.03 9.25
CA LEU A 43 -9.19 -0.69 10.16
C LEU A 43 -8.68 0.15 11.35
N TYR A 44 -9.34 1.29 11.61
CA TYR A 44 -8.98 2.31 12.61
C TYR A 44 -7.70 3.11 12.33
N HIS A 45 -7.04 2.86 11.21
CA HIS A 45 -5.82 3.54 10.79
C HIS A 45 -5.92 4.14 9.39
N GLU A 46 -7.14 4.22 8.83
CA GLU A 46 -7.41 4.56 7.43
C GLU A 46 -6.78 5.90 7.04
N LYS A 47 -6.93 6.93 7.88
CA LYS A 47 -6.35 8.26 7.60
C LYS A 47 -4.82 8.23 7.59
N LYS A 48 -4.21 7.50 8.53
CA LYS A 48 -2.76 7.38 8.63
C LYS A 48 -2.19 6.57 7.47
N ASP A 49 -2.86 5.48 7.12
CA ASP A 49 -2.47 4.61 6.01
C ASP A 49 -2.65 5.31 4.66
N ALA A 50 -3.74 6.05 4.46
CA ALA A 50 -3.94 6.86 3.26
C ALA A 50 -2.85 7.92 3.09
N GLN A 51 -2.46 8.62 4.16
CA GLN A 51 -1.34 9.57 4.11
C GLN A 51 -0.02 8.85 3.77
N LEU A 52 0.23 7.71 4.39
CA LEU A 52 1.44 6.92 4.12
C LEU A 52 1.50 6.44 2.67
N PHE A 53 0.37 6.01 2.09
CA PHE A 53 0.29 5.61 0.69
C PHE A 53 0.54 6.79 -0.24
N ALA A 54 0.00 7.97 0.07
CA ALA A 54 0.26 9.19 -0.68
C ALA A 54 1.75 9.59 -0.61
N ASP A 55 2.37 9.50 0.57
CA ASP A 55 3.80 9.79 0.78
C ASP A 55 4.71 8.84 -0.02
N TRP A 56 4.23 7.63 -0.30
CA TRP A 56 4.92 6.65 -1.15
C TRP A 56 4.67 6.85 -2.65
N GLY A 57 3.74 7.71 -3.07
CA GLY A 57 3.40 7.90 -4.48
C GLY A 57 2.44 6.84 -5.04
N VAL A 58 1.52 6.34 -4.22
CA VAL A 58 0.48 5.41 -4.67
C VAL A 58 -0.64 6.17 -5.38
N ASP A 59 -1.04 5.70 -6.56
CA ASP A 59 -2.09 6.32 -7.38
C ASP A 59 -3.47 5.67 -7.16
N HIS A 60 -3.49 4.39 -6.80
CA HIS A 60 -4.72 3.64 -6.57
C HIS A 60 -4.61 2.70 -5.36
N LEU A 61 -5.71 2.56 -4.62
CA LEU A 61 -5.82 1.65 -3.48
C LEU A 61 -6.94 0.65 -3.73
N LYS A 62 -6.58 -0.63 -3.87
CA LYS A 62 -7.54 -1.72 -3.81
C LYS A 62 -7.82 -2.08 -2.36
N GLN A 63 -9.01 -1.74 -1.89
CA GLN A 63 -9.44 -2.04 -0.53
C GLN A 63 -10.43 -3.19 -0.53
N GLN A 64 -10.06 -4.30 0.13
CA GLN A 64 -10.96 -5.43 0.29
C GLN A 64 -11.94 -5.16 1.44
N VAL A 65 -13.23 -5.30 1.14
CA VAL A 65 -14.33 -5.21 2.10
C VAL A 65 -15.04 -6.56 2.06
N ILE A 66 -15.05 -7.30 3.17
CA ILE A 66 -15.76 -8.58 3.27
C ILE A 66 -16.94 -8.37 4.22
N ASN A 67 -18.16 -8.40 3.68
CA ASN A 67 -19.42 -8.48 4.43
C ASN A 67 -19.48 -9.73 5.30
#